data_AF-A0A349HD44-F1
#
_entry.id   AF-A0A349HD44-F1
#
_cell.length_a   1.000
_cell.length_b   1.000
_cell.length_c   1.000
_cell.angle_alpha   90.00
_cell.angle_beta   90.00
_cell.angle_gamma   90.00
#
_symmetry.space_group_name_H-M   'P 1'
#
loop_
_entity.id
_entity.type
_entity.pdbx_description
1 polymer ?
#
loop_
_entity_poly.entity_id
_entity_poly.type
_entity_poly.pdbx_seq_one_letter_code
_entity_poly.pdbx_strand_id
1 'polypeptide(L)'
;MIEITPEGIEAVRRTFERLAPAARTQALEGLAKSAFDTAQHGVAQHTQTGALEDSLSLKPDGDEAWIIGHDLRRAPHALFVHWGTRPHVITHKDKQALRWVHGNGYVFAKFVRHPGYRGHSYLVEAADAAVRDFPRIVDQIEIGD
;
A
#
# COMPACT_ATOMS: atom_id res chain seq x y z
N MET A 1 15.89 -7.11 2.32
CA MET A 1 15.98 -6.71 3.74
C MET A 1 16.70 -5.38 3.73
N ILE A 2 15.97 -4.30 3.89
CA ILE A 2 16.55 -2.96 4.01
C ILE A 2 16.08 -2.46 5.36
N GLU A 3 17.02 -2.12 6.22
CA GLU A 3 16.75 -1.55 7.53
C GLU A 3 16.42 -0.07 7.31
N ILE A 4 15.20 0.37 7.64
CA ILE A 4 15.01 1.77 7.97
C ILE A 4 15.71 1.96 9.31
N THR A 5 16.95 2.42 9.25
CA THR A 5 17.68 2.71 10.47
C THR A 5 17.24 4.08 10.99
N PRO A 6 17.18 4.29 12.31
CA PRO A 6 16.91 5.60 12.90
C PRO A 6 17.80 6.72 12.32
N GLU A 7 19.02 6.38 11.89
CA GLU A 7 19.97 7.28 11.24
C GLU A 7 19.47 7.79 9.88
N GLY A 8 18.77 6.96 9.10
CA GLY A 8 18.21 7.35 7.81
C GLY A 8 17.08 8.38 7.96
N ILE A 9 16.16 8.15 8.91
CA ILE A 9 15.08 9.08 9.21
C ILE A 9 15.63 10.41 9.75
N GLU A 10 16.63 10.34 10.62
CA GLU A 10 17.31 11.52 11.16
C GLU A 10 17.98 12.35 10.06
N ALA A 11 18.63 11.70 9.09
CA ALA A 11 19.26 12.37 7.96
C ALA A 11 18.25 13.09 7.06
N VAL A 12 17.08 12.47 6.81
CA VAL A 12 15.97 13.10 6.09
C VAL A 12 15.49 14.33 6.87
N ARG A 13 15.23 14.19 8.18
CA ARG A 13 14.74 15.30 9.02
C ARG A 13 15.70 16.50 9.00
N ARG A 14 17.00 16.28 9.21
CA ARG A 14 18.02 17.35 9.21
C ARG A 14 18.15 18.06 7.88
N THR A 15 17.99 17.33 6.77
CA THR A 15 18.04 17.94 5.44
C THR A 15 16.78 18.76 5.20
N PHE A 16 15.63 18.21 5.54
CA PHE A 16 14.35 18.89 5.46
C PHE A 16 14.31 20.20 6.29
N GLU A 17 14.82 20.17 7.52
CA GLU A 17 14.92 21.35 8.40
C GLU A 17 15.84 22.45 7.86
N ARG A 18 16.76 22.15 6.94
CA ARG A 18 17.66 23.15 6.33
C ARG A 18 17.09 23.78 5.07
N LEU A 19 16.07 23.17 4.47
CA LEU A 19 15.44 23.70 3.25
C LEU A 19 14.64 24.98 3.55
N ALA A 20 14.61 25.89 2.58
CA ALA A 20 13.70 27.02 2.58
C ALA A 20 12.23 26.53 2.58
N PRO A 21 11.27 27.29 3.13
CA PRO A 21 9.87 26.86 3.22
C PRO A 21 9.27 26.37 1.90
N ALA A 22 9.53 27.08 0.79
CA ALA A 22 9.07 26.66 -0.53
C ALA A 22 9.66 25.30 -0.97
N ALA A 23 10.96 25.10 -0.74
CA ALA A 23 11.64 23.83 -1.04
C ALA A 23 11.16 22.68 -0.14
N ARG A 24 10.77 22.96 1.11
CA ARG A 24 10.13 21.96 2.00
C ARG A 24 8.79 21.49 1.45
N THR A 25 7.93 22.40 1.02
CA THR A 25 6.63 22.04 0.43
C THR A 25 6.81 21.19 -0.83
N GLN A 26 7.74 21.58 -1.71
CA GLN A 26 8.05 20.80 -2.91
C GLN A 26 8.64 19.41 -2.57
N ALA A 27 9.50 19.33 -1.56
CA ALA A 27 10.08 18.06 -1.11
C ALA A 27 9.02 17.13 -0.50
N LEU A 28 8.07 17.66 0.29
CA LEU A 28 6.94 16.88 0.81
C LEU A 28 6.05 16.36 -0.31
N GLU A 29 5.72 17.20 -1.28
CA GLU A 29 4.91 16.79 -2.43
C GLU A 29 5.64 15.72 -3.26
N GLY A 30 6.95 15.87 -3.48
CA GLY A 30 7.78 14.90 -4.20
C GLY A 30 7.87 13.55 -3.47
N LEU A 31 8.02 13.56 -2.14
CA LEU A 31 7.97 12.36 -1.30
C LEU A 31 6.62 11.66 -1.40
N ALA A 32 5.54 12.43 -1.29
CA ALA A 32 4.19 11.91 -1.35
C ALA A 32 3.87 11.28 -2.71
N LYS A 33 4.32 11.90 -3.81
CA LYS A 33 4.23 11.34 -5.17
C LYS A 33 5.05 10.05 -5.32
N SER A 34 6.31 10.04 -4.89
CA SER A 34 7.16 8.82 -4.96
C SER A 34 6.56 7.65 -4.18
N ALA A 35 6.05 7.90 -2.97
CA ALA A 35 5.33 6.89 -2.19
C ALA A 35 4.06 6.42 -2.93
N PHE A 36 3.25 7.35 -3.44
CA PHE A 36 2.01 7.02 -4.12
C PHE A 36 2.25 6.20 -5.39
N ASP A 37 3.22 6.58 -6.22
CA ASP A 37 3.60 5.86 -7.43
C ASP A 37 4.05 4.43 -7.08
N THR A 38 4.87 4.28 -6.04
CA THR A 38 5.30 2.95 -5.56
C THR A 38 4.10 2.12 -5.08
N ALA A 39 3.18 2.74 -4.33
CA ALA A 39 1.97 2.08 -3.86
C ALA A 39 1.06 1.65 -5.03
N GLN A 40 0.93 2.47 -6.08
CA GLN A 40 0.20 2.12 -7.29
C GLN A 40 0.78 0.88 -7.98
N HIS A 41 2.11 0.81 -8.13
CA HIS A 41 2.76 -0.38 -8.69
C HIS A 41 2.50 -1.62 -7.84
N GLY A 42 2.52 -1.48 -6.51
CA GLY A 42 2.22 -2.59 -5.60
C GLY A 42 0.77 -3.06 -5.68
N VAL A 43 -0.18 -2.12 -5.80
CA VAL A 43 -1.62 -2.41 -5.96
C VAL A 43 -1.94 -3.03 -7.33
N ALA A 44 -1.25 -2.60 -8.39
CA ALA A 44 -1.43 -3.12 -9.74
C ALA A 44 -1.11 -4.62 -9.87
N GLN A 45 -0.41 -5.21 -8.90
CA GLN A 45 -0.17 -6.66 -8.83
C GLN A 45 -1.36 -7.45 -8.26
N HIS A 46 -2.35 -6.77 -7.67
CA HIS A 46 -3.48 -7.37 -6.94
C HIS A 46 -4.83 -6.94 -7.51
N THR A 47 -4.94 -6.83 -8.83
CA THR A 47 -6.17 -6.42 -9.51
C THR A 47 -6.89 -7.60 -10.18
N GLN A 48 -8.19 -7.68 -9.90
CA GLN A 48 -9.15 -8.51 -10.66
C GLN A 48 -10.24 -7.65 -11.30
N THR A 49 -10.75 -6.66 -10.56
CA THR A 49 -11.84 -5.77 -10.98
C THR A 49 -11.43 -4.29 -11.06
N GLY A 50 -10.17 -3.96 -10.75
CA GLY A 50 -9.70 -2.57 -10.60
C GLY A 50 -10.12 -1.87 -9.30
N ALA A 51 -11.06 -2.43 -8.51
CA ALA A 51 -11.59 -1.75 -7.32
C ALA A 51 -10.53 -1.40 -6.26
N LEU A 52 -9.48 -2.22 -6.12
CA LEU A 52 -8.37 -1.94 -5.19
C LEU A 52 -7.57 -0.73 -5.66
N GLU A 53 -7.27 -0.64 -6.95
CA GLU A 53 -6.56 0.47 -7.58
C GLU A 53 -7.37 1.76 -7.50
N ASP A 54 -8.64 1.72 -7.89
CA ASP A 54 -9.56 2.86 -7.81
C ASP A 54 -9.70 3.43 -6.39
N SER A 55 -9.53 2.57 -5.38
CA SER A 55 -9.70 2.97 -3.98
C SER A 55 -8.46 3.64 -3.40
N LEU A 56 -7.28 3.47 -4.03
CA LEU A 56 -6.04 4.08 -3.56
C LEU A 56 -6.08 5.58 -3.86
N SER A 57 -5.73 6.39 -2.86
CA SER A 57 -5.73 7.85 -3.01
C SER A 57 -4.55 8.50 -2.32
N LEU A 58 -4.13 9.64 -2.86
CA LEU A 58 -3.20 10.58 -2.27
C LEU A 58 -3.96 11.88 -2.01
N LYS A 59 -3.98 12.36 -0.77
CA LYS A 59 -4.70 13.57 -0.38
C LYS A 59 -3.86 14.42 0.58
N PRO A 60 -3.86 15.75 0.45
CA PRO A 60 -3.21 16.60 1.45
C PRO A 60 -3.96 16.50 2.78
N ASP A 61 -3.21 16.63 3.88
CA ASP A 61 -3.70 16.73 5.24
C ASP A 61 -3.12 17.99 5.88
N GLY A 62 -3.84 19.10 5.72
CA GLY A 62 -3.31 20.43 6.00
C GLY A 62 -2.17 20.82 5.04
N ASP A 63 -1.28 21.69 5.52
CA ASP A 63 -0.20 22.27 4.71
C ASP A 63 1.12 21.48 4.80
N GLU A 64 1.22 20.55 5.76
CA GLU A 64 2.49 19.90 6.13
C GLU A 64 2.47 18.37 6.00
N ALA A 65 1.36 17.78 5.55
CA ALA A 65 1.23 16.33 5.46
C ALA A 65 0.41 15.88 4.25
N TRP A 66 0.63 14.61 3.89
CA TRP A 66 -0.11 13.89 2.87
C TRP A 66 -0.54 12.54 3.42
N ILE A 67 -1.75 12.13 3.08
CA ILE A 67 -2.31 10.82 3.41
C ILE A 67 -2.36 9.98 2.15
N ILE A 68 -1.76 8.79 2.23
CA ILE A 68 -1.89 7.73 1.23
C ILE A 68 -2.70 6.60 1.87
N GLY A 69 -3.78 6.18 1.22
CA GLY A 69 -4.60 5.11 1.76
C GLY A 69 -5.75 4.70 0.85
N HIS A 70 -6.52 3.72 1.34
CA HIS A 70 -7.63 3.12 0.60
C HIS A 70 -8.99 3.61 1.11
N ASP A 71 -9.91 3.88 0.20
CA ASP A 71 -11.34 3.91 0.52
C ASP A 71 -11.86 2.48 0.76
N LEU A 72 -11.98 2.11 2.04
CA LEU A 72 -12.47 0.80 2.46
C LEU A 72 -13.94 0.55 2.11
N ARG A 73 -14.71 1.58 1.73
CA ARG A 73 -16.07 1.37 1.20
C ARG A 73 -16.00 0.84 -0.24
N ARG A 74 -15.00 1.27 -1.02
CA ARG A 74 -14.75 0.80 -2.38
C ARG A 74 -14.01 -0.54 -2.40
N ALA A 75 -12.97 -0.67 -1.58
CA ALA A 75 -12.18 -1.91 -1.47
C ALA A 75 -12.05 -2.37 -0.01
N PRO A 76 -13.10 -2.98 0.57
CA PRO A 76 -13.03 -3.52 1.93
C PRO A 76 -11.93 -4.57 2.12
N HIS A 77 -11.53 -5.22 1.02
CA HIS A 77 -10.51 -6.26 1.01
C HIS A 77 -9.07 -5.72 1.02
N ALA A 78 -8.86 -4.40 0.85
CA ALA A 78 -7.53 -3.80 0.82
C ALA A 78 -6.69 -4.14 2.05
N LEU A 79 -7.33 -4.15 3.24
CA LEU A 79 -6.69 -4.51 4.51
C LEU A 79 -6.10 -5.93 4.46
N PHE A 80 -6.84 -6.89 3.91
CA PHE A 80 -6.41 -8.29 3.82
C PHE A 80 -5.36 -8.50 2.74
N VAL A 81 -5.40 -7.71 1.66
CA VAL A 81 -4.33 -7.74 0.64
C VAL A 81 -3.04 -7.21 1.25
N HIS A 82 -3.11 -6.11 2.01
CA HIS A 82 -1.94 -5.44 2.57
C HIS A 82 -1.30 -6.22 3.75
N TRP A 83 -2.10 -6.62 4.73
CA TRP A 83 -1.62 -7.28 5.96
C TRP A 83 -1.72 -8.80 5.94
N GLY A 84 -2.47 -9.37 5.01
CA GLY A 84 -2.72 -10.80 4.97
C GLY A 84 -3.86 -11.25 5.89
N THR A 85 -3.99 -12.57 6.02
CA THR A 85 -4.95 -13.25 6.89
C THR A 85 -4.28 -14.43 7.59
N ARG A 86 -4.64 -14.67 8.84
CA ARG A 86 -4.17 -15.84 9.62
C ARG A 86 -4.79 -17.14 9.09
N PRO A 87 -4.18 -18.31 9.37
CA PRO A 87 -4.83 -19.60 9.11
C PRO A 87 -6.24 -19.65 9.72
N HIS A 88 -7.23 -20.09 8.94
CA HIS A 88 -8.62 -20.11 9.36
C HIS A 88 -9.43 -21.18 8.63
N VAL A 89 -10.58 -21.53 9.20
CA VAL A 89 -11.53 -22.45 8.57
C VAL A 89 -12.53 -21.66 7.76
N ILE A 90 -12.70 -22.03 6.49
CA ILE A 90 -13.72 -21.49 5.59
C ILE A 90 -14.85 -22.52 5.51
N THR A 91 -16.08 -22.11 5.83
CA THR A 91 -17.28 -22.93 5.72
C THR A 91 -18.20 -22.35 4.65
N HIS A 92 -18.97 -23.21 3.97
CA HIS A 92 -20.04 -22.72 3.09
C HIS A 92 -21.22 -22.25 3.95
N LYS A 93 -21.85 -21.13 3.60
CA LYS A 93 -23.04 -20.62 4.30
C LYS A 93 -24.33 -21.23 3.72
N ASP A 94 -24.57 -21.01 2.43
CA ASP A 94 -25.81 -21.44 1.74
C ASP A 94 -25.52 -22.36 0.53
N LYS A 95 -24.45 -23.16 0.61
CA LYS A 95 -23.98 -24.03 -0.49
C LYS A 95 -23.74 -23.26 -1.80
N GLN A 96 -23.20 -22.05 -1.71
CA GLN A 96 -22.84 -21.22 -2.87
C GLN A 96 -21.37 -21.37 -3.30
N ALA A 97 -20.51 -21.79 -2.38
CA ALA A 97 -19.07 -21.95 -2.58
C ALA A 97 -18.59 -23.33 -2.11
N LEU A 98 -17.29 -23.62 -2.30
CA LEU A 98 -16.65 -24.88 -1.94
C LEU A 98 -17.24 -26.11 -2.67
N ARG A 99 -17.65 -25.94 -3.92
CA ARG A 99 -18.36 -26.96 -4.71
C ARG A 99 -17.55 -27.47 -5.90
N TRP A 100 -17.79 -28.71 -6.28
CA TRP A 100 -17.33 -29.28 -7.54
C TRP A 100 -18.39 -30.20 -8.16
N VAL A 101 -18.27 -30.46 -9.46
CA VAL A 101 -19.19 -31.34 -10.20
C VAL A 101 -18.88 -32.80 -9.85
N HIS A 102 -19.94 -33.57 -9.58
CA HIS A 102 -19.84 -35.02 -9.37
C HIS A 102 -21.10 -35.70 -9.90
N GLY A 103 -20.96 -36.55 -10.91
CA GLY A 103 -22.09 -37.14 -11.64
C GLY A 103 -23.00 -36.05 -12.25
N ASN A 104 -24.31 -36.19 -12.04
CA ASN A 104 -25.31 -35.23 -12.55
C ASN A 104 -25.60 -34.07 -11.57
N GLY A 105 -24.72 -33.80 -10.59
CA GLY A 105 -24.95 -32.80 -9.57
C GLY A 105 -23.68 -32.14 -9.01
N TYR A 106 -23.86 -31.40 -7.91
CA TYR A 106 -22.79 -30.72 -7.19
C TYR A 106 -22.57 -31.33 -5.81
N VAL A 107 -21.31 -31.51 -5.44
CA VAL A 107 -20.89 -31.87 -4.07
C VAL A 107 -20.19 -30.67 -3.46
N PHE A 108 -20.31 -30.53 -2.14
CA PHE A 108 -19.80 -29.40 -1.37
C PHE A 108 -18.88 -29.90 -0.25
N ALA A 109 -17.74 -29.25 -0.07
CA ALA A 109 -16.93 -29.46 1.13
C ALA A 109 -17.66 -28.87 2.33
N LYS A 110 -17.64 -29.59 3.47
CA LYS A 110 -18.14 -29.04 4.73
C LYS A 110 -17.33 -27.81 5.15
N PHE A 111 -16.00 -27.89 5.01
CA PHE A 111 -15.09 -26.81 5.30
C PHE A 111 -13.75 -26.99 4.56
N VAL A 112 -12.96 -25.92 4.52
CA VAL A 112 -11.55 -25.92 4.11
C VAL A 112 -10.71 -25.32 5.24
N ARG A 113 -9.57 -25.93 5.56
CA ARG A 113 -8.56 -25.34 6.45
C ARG A 113 -7.60 -24.50 5.60
N HIS A 114 -7.88 -23.20 5.51
CA HIS A 114 -7.05 -22.28 4.74
C HIS A 114 -5.79 -21.92 5.53
N PRO A 115 -4.58 -21.99 4.95
CA PRO A 115 -3.34 -21.65 5.64
C PRO A 115 -3.21 -20.15 5.96
N GLY A 116 -4.12 -19.33 5.42
CA GLY A 116 -4.03 -17.88 5.48
C GLY A 116 -3.40 -17.31 4.20
N TYR A 117 -3.31 -16.00 4.15
CA TYR A 117 -2.62 -15.28 3.09
C TYR A 117 -1.54 -14.41 3.74
N ARG A 118 -0.32 -14.42 3.19
CA ARG A 118 0.79 -13.70 3.80
C ARG A 118 0.62 -12.17 3.76
N GLY A 119 -0.17 -11.66 2.81
CA GLY A 119 -0.23 -10.23 2.52
C GLY A 119 0.90 -9.77 1.60
N HIS A 120 0.71 -8.59 1.04
CA HIS A 120 1.70 -7.81 0.30
C HIS A 120 1.71 -6.41 0.88
N SER A 121 2.74 -6.06 1.65
CA SER A 121 2.77 -4.83 2.43
C SER A 121 3.19 -3.60 1.58
N TYR A 122 2.54 -3.40 0.43
CA TYR A 122 2.92 -2.38 -0.56
C TYR A 122 2.94 -0.93 -0.03
N LEU A 123 2.09 -0.54 0.94
CA LEU A 123 2.16 0.79 1.57
C LEU A 123 3.41 0.97 2.44
N VAL A 124 3.91 -0.11 3.04
CA VAL A 124 5.18 -0.08 3.79
C VAL A 124 6.33 0.06 2.80
N GLU A 125 6.33 -0.76 1.76
CA GLU A 125 7.34 -0.69 0.69
C GLU A 125 7.38 0.69 0.01
N ALA A 126 6.22 1.33 -0.16
CA ALA A 126 6.07 2.68 -0.66
C ALA A 126 6.68 3.75 0.27
N ALA A 127 6.43 3.66 1.58
CA ALA A 127 7.05 4.54 2.56
C ALA A 127 8.58 4.40 2.54
N ASP A 128 9.07 3.15 2.50
CA ASP A 128 10.50 2.87 2.40
C ASP A 128 11.11 3.44 1.11
N ALA A 129 10.39 3.35 -0.01
CA ALA A 129 10.83 3.88 -1.29
C ALA A 129 10.96 5.40 -1.27
N ALA A 130 9.97 6.11 -0.72
CA ALA A 130 10.04 7.56 -0.62
C ALA A 130 11.24 8.04 0.22
N VAL A 131 11.54 7.38 1.34
CA VAL A 131 12.72 7.69 2.15
C VAL A 131 14.02 7.49 1.36
N ARG A 132 14.13 6.40 0.59
CA ARG A 132 15.29 6.14 -0.27
C ARG A 132 15.43 7.17 -1.40
N ASP A 133 14.30 7.61 -1.95
CA ASP A 133 14.25 8.57 -3.05
C ASP A 133 14.47 10.02 -2.61
N PHE A 134 14.39 10.31 -1.31
CA PHE A 134 14.45 11.68 -0.78
C PHE A 134 15.64 12.51 -1.28
N PRO A 135 16.90 12.02 -1.31
CA PRO A 135 18.02 12.81 -1.81
C PRO A 135 17.82 13.25 -3.27
N ARG A 136 17.37 12.32 -4.12
CA ARG A 136 17.07 12.58 -5.53
C ARG A 136 15.97 13.64 -5.68
N ILE A 137 14.95 13.60 -4.82
CA ILE A 137 13.86 14.57 -4.83
C ILE A 137 14.37 15.98 -4.46
N VAL A 138 15.22 16.08 -3.45
CA VAL A 138 15.82 17.36 -3.02
C VAL A 138 16.73 17.92 -4.11
N ASP A 139 17.60 17.10 -4.71
CA ASP A 139 18.51 17.54 -5.78
C ASP A 139 17.75 18.13 -6.97
N GLN A 140 16.57 17.60 -7.31
CA GLN A 140 15.74 18.10 -8.40
C GLN A 140 15.12 19.47 -8.11
N ILE A 141 14.92 19.81 -6.83
CA ILE A 141 14.39 21.10 -6.40
C ILE A 141 15.49 22.16 -6.45
N GLU A 142 16.69 21.84 -6.00
CA GLU A 142 17.82 22.79 -5.96
C GLU A 142 18.37 23.16 -7.36
N ILE A 143 18.11 22.34 -8.37
CA ILE A 143 18.48 22.63 -9.79
C ILE A 143 17.42 23.49 -10.49
N GLY A 144 16.23 23.66 -9.90
CA GLY A 144 15.08 24.35 -10.49
C GLY A 144 14.99 25.86 -10.24
N ASP A 145 15.92 26.44 -9.46
CA ASP A 145 16.06 27.88 -9.18
C ASP A 145 17.13 28.54 -10.06
#